data_AF-A0A496QCK3-F1
#
_entry.id   AF-A0A496QCK3-F1
#
_cell.length_a   1.000
_cell.length_b   1.000
_cell.length_c   1.000
_cell.angle_alpha   90.00
_cell.angle_beta   90.00
_cell.angle_gamma   90.00
#
_symmetry.space_group_name_H-M   'P 1'
#
loop_
_entity.id
_entity.type
_entity.pdbx_description
1 polymer ?
#
loop_
_entity_poly.entity_id
_entity_poly.type
_entity_poly.pdbx_seq_one_letter_code
_entity_poly.pdbx_strand_id
1 'polypeptide(L)' 'MKAIVLAAGLGKRMKSSLPKVVHKILGKPMVNWVISSIFEAGIKTEDITVVTGYRAELVEELLP' A
#
# COMPACT_ATOMS: atom_id res chain seq x y z
N MET A 1 10.99 -11.69 -11.07
CA MET A 1 9.78 -10.95 -11.52
C MET A 1 9.66 -9.75 -10.63
N LYS A 2 9.29 -8.57 -11.15
CA LYS A 2 9.17 -7.35 -10.33
C LYS A 2 7.71 -6.94 -10.18
N ALA A 3 7.35 -6.36 -9.04
CA ALA A 3 6.03 -5.80 -8.78
C ALA A 3 6.10 -4.32 -8.43
N ILE A 4 5.13 -3.56 -8.93
CA ILE A 4 4.99 -2.13 -8.62
C ILE A 4 3.59 -1.90 -8.04
N VAL A 5 3.52 -1.34 -6.83
CA VAL A 5 2.27 -0.98 -6.15
C VAL A 5 2.11 0.53 -6.17
N LEU A 6 1.09 1.03 -6.86
CA LEU A 6 0.80 2.46 -6.95
C LEU A 6 -0.09 2.90 -5.77
N ALA A 7 0.54 3.50 -4.76
CA ALA A 7 -0.06 3.84 -3.47
C ALA A 7 -0.07 5.35 -3.14
N ALA A 8 0.25 6.21 -4.11
CA ALA A 8 0.45 7.65 -3.94
C ALA A 8 -0.83 8.50 -3.76
N GLY A 9 -2.01 7.91 -3.92
CA GLY A 9 -3.28 8.65 -4.02
C GLY A 9 -3.96 8.96 -2.69
N LEU A 10 -4.44 10.20 -2.52
CA LEU A 10 -5.32 10.61 -1.43
C LEU A 10 -6.61 9.77 -1.35
N GLY A 11 -7.31 9.60 -2.48
CA GLY A 11 -8.64 8.99 -2.51
C GLY A 11 -9.76 9.95 -2.10
N LYS A 12 -9.92 11.09 -2.78
CA LYS A 12 -10.88 12.17 -2.46
C LYS A 12 -12.31 11.70 -2.12
N ARG A 13 -12.82 10.67 -2.81
CA ARG A 13 -14.16 10.12 -2.57
C ARG A 13 -14.32 9.42 -1.22
N MET A 14 -13.22 9.08 -0.55
CA MET A 14 -13.22 8.53 0.81
C MET A 14 -13.61 9.57 1.87
N LYS A 15 -13.62 10.87 1.52
CA LYS A 15 -13.92 11.99 2.45
C LYS A 15 -13.12 11.91 3.75
N SER A 16 -11.86 11.48 3.65
CA SER A 16 -10.93 11.27 4.75
C SER A 16 -9.64 12.03 4.45
N SER A 17 -8.96 12.50 5.50
CA SER A 17 -7.64 13.13 5.38
C SER A 17 -6.51 12.10 5.23
N LEU A 18 -6.80 10.83 5.48
CA LEU A 18 -5.87 9.71 5.33
C LEU A 18 -5.80 9.24 3.86
N PRO A 19 -4.62 8.79 3.37
CA PRO A 19 -4.53 8.13 2.08
C PRO A 19 -5.49 6.92 1.99
N LYS A 20 -6.04 6.65 0.80
CA LYS A 20 -6.96 5.53 0.58
C LYS A 20 -6.37 4.20 1.09
N VAL A 21 -5.09 3.98 0.82
CA VAL A 21 -4.40 2.71 1.06
C VAL A 21 -4.12 2.41 2.54
N VAL A 22 -4.16 3.45 3.40
CA VAL A 22 -3.99 3.34 4.85
C VAL A 22 -5.26 2.82 5.54
N HIS A 23 -6.43 2.99 4.91
CA HIS A 23 -7.69 2.56 5.50
C HIS A 23 -7.72 1.04 5.68
N LYS A 24 -8.20 0.60 6.84
CA LYS A 24 -8.27 -0.81 7.20
C LYS A 24 -9.49 -1.48 6.59
N ILE A 25 -9.28 -2.65 6.01
CA ILE A 25 -10.31 -3.60 5.59
C ILE A 25 -10.11 -4.85 6.44
N LEU A 26 -11.13 -5.21 7.22
CA LEU A 26 -11.07 -6.31 8.19
C LEU A 26 -9.85 -6.20 9.13
N GLY A 27 -9.59 -4.99 9.64
CA GLY A 27 -8.49 -4.71 10.58
C GLY A 27 -7.10 -4.54 9.95
N LYS A 28 -6.90 -4.91 8.68
CA LYS A 28 -5.62 -4.81 7.97
C LYS A 28 -5.63 -3.65 6.96
N PRO A 29 -4.59 -2.79 6.91
CA PRO A 29 -4.52 -1.72 5.91
C PRO A 29 -4.61 -2.26 4.48
N MET A 30 -5.31 -1.52 3.61
CA MET A 30 -5.54 -1.93 2.23
C MET A 30 -4.24 -2.22 1.46
N VAL A 31 -3.18 -1.45 1.68
CA VAL A 31 -1.87 -1.67 1.05
C VAL A 31 -1.29 -3.05 1.39
N ASN A 32 -1.47 -3.52 2.62
CA ASN A 32 -0.91 -4.79 3.07
C ASN A 32 -1.63 -6.00 2.47
N TRP A 33 -2.90 -5.87 2.07
CA TRP A 33 -3.58 -6.94 1.34
C TRP A 33 -2.89 -7.20 -0.01
N VAL A 34 -2.57 -6.13 -0.75
CA VAL A 34 -1.88 -6.23 -2.05
C VAL A 34 -0.48 -6.80 -1.88
N ILE A 35 0.28 -6.30 -0.89
CA ILE A 35 1.65 -6.77 -0.63
C ILE A 35 1.67 -8.25 -0.22
N SER A 36 0.71 -8.71 0.60
CA SER A 36 0.61 -10.13 0.94
C SER A 36 0.36 -11.01 -0.28
N SER A 37 -0.53 -10.62 -1.18
CA SER A 37 -0.76 -11.38 -2.42
C SER A 37 0.49 -11.43 -3.31
N ILE A 38 1.31 -10.38 -3.30
CA ILE A 38 2.60 -10.35 -4.01
C ILE A 38 3.60 -11.35 -3.41
N PHE A 39 3.68 -11.41 -2.08
CA PHE A 39 4.50 -12.42 -1.39
C PHE A 39 4.01 -13.84 -1.63
N GLU A 40 2.69 -14.07 -1.61
CA GLU A 40 2.08 -15.38 -1.94
C GLU A 40 2.39 -15.82 -3.38
N ALA A 41 2.56 -14.86 -4.30
CA ALA A 41 3.01 -15.12 -5.67
C ALA A 41 4.53 -15.38 -5.79
N GLY A 42 5.27 -15.42 -4.68
CA GLY A 42 6.70 -15.76 -4.65
C GLY A 42 7.64 -14.62 -5.04
N ILE A 43 7.17 -13.37 -5.07
CA ILE A 43 8.02 -12.20 -5.32
C ILE A 43 8.68 -11.78 -4.00
N LYS A 44 10.00 -11.60 -4.02
CA LYS A 44 10.77 -11.19 -2.85
C LYS A 44 10.69 -9.69 -2.61
N THR A 45 10.93 -9.26 -1.37
CA THR A 45 10.83 -7.84 -0.97
C THR A 45 11.69 -6.91 -1.83
N GLU A 46 12.91 -7.32 -2.18
CA GLU A 46 13.83 -6.53 -3.02
C GLU A 46 13.33 -6.30 -4.46
N ASP A 47 12.33 -7.07 -4.90
CA ASP A 47 11.70 -6.97 -6.22
C ASP A 47 10.36 -6.20 -6.19
N ILE A 48 9.97 -5.66 -5.03
CA ILE A 48 8.74 -4.89 -4.84
C ILE A 48 9.07 -3.41 -4.73
N THR A 49 8.45 -2.59 -5.58
CA THR A 49 8.51 -1.13 -5.47
C THR A 49 7.13 -0.59 -5.12
N VAL A 50 7.05 0.19 -4.05
CA VAL A 50 5.81 0.89 -3.66
C VAL A 50 5.98 2.37 -3.99
N VAL A 51 5.10 2.89 -4.84
CA VAL A 51 5.10 4.32 -5.21
C VAL A 51 4.20 5.06 -4.23
N THR A 52 4.79 5.86 -3.36
CA THR A 52 4.11 6.69 -2.35
C THR A 52 3.98 8.15 -2.84
N GLY A 53 3.21 8.97 -2.11
CA GLY A 53 2.87 10.32 -2.55
C GLY A 53 2.15 11.12 -1.48
N TYR A 54 0.84 11.35 -1.62
CA TYR A 54 0.07 12.10 -0.62
C TYR A 54 0.20 11.46 0.76
N ARG A 55 0.76 12.21 1.73
CA ARG A 55 1.08 11.73 3.10
C ARG A 55 1.82 10.38 3.08
N ALA A 56 2.90 10.33 2.30
CA ALA A 56 3.73 9.15 2.08
C ALA A 56 4.18 8.51 3.39
N GLU A 57 4.51 9.31 4.39
CA GLU A 57 4.94 8.88 5.73
C GLU A 57 3.97 7.87 6.36
N LEU A 58 2.65 8.12 6.24
CA LEU A 58 1.62 7.23 6.78
C LEU A 58 1.50 5.90 6.02
N VAL A 59 1.92 5.87 4.76
CA VAL A 59 1.92 4.65 3.95
C VAL A 59 3.19 3.85 4.23
N GLU A 60 4.34 4.53 4.32
CA GLU A 60 5.66 3.94 4.52
C GLU A 60 5.79 3.24 5.88
N GLU A 61 5.20 3.79 6.95
CA GLU A 61 5.11 3.15 8.26
C GLU A 61 4.38 1.79 8.26
N LEU A 62 3.58 1.52 7.21
CA LEU A 62 2.81 0.28 7.08
C LEU A 62 3.49 -0.75 6.17
N LEU A 63 4.60 -0.41 5.54
CA LEU A 63 5.31 -1.32 4.64
C LEU A 63 6.18 -2.31 5.44
N PRO A 64 6.30 -3.57 4.99
CA PRO A 64 7.13 -4.59 5.62
C PRO A 64 8.64 -4.39 5.36
#